data_AF-A0A418WW95-F1
#
_entry.id   AF-A0A418WW95-F1
#
_cell.length_a   1.000
_cell.length_b   1.000
_cell.length_c   1.000
_cell.angle_alpha   90.00
_cell.angle_beta   90.00
_cell.angle_gamma   90.00
#
_symmetry.space_group_name_H-M   'P 1'
#
loop_
_entity.id
_entity.type
_entity.pdbx_description
1 polymer ?
#
loop_
_entity_poly.entity_id
_entity_poly.type
_entity_poly.pdbx_seq_one_letter_code
_entity_poly.pdbx_strand_id
1 'polypeptide(L)'
;AFNVQGSEEDSGPRPTTLASGSEDDMLRLVASLERIPAGYKSEIGAWLFERLQQSPSVDKDALAGRILWATGRIGARQPFYGSAHDVVPPEVGAEWLTAILALNWKRNEAAAFAAAYLARMTGDRARDLPLELREQVIQRLAAAGAPAIWIAMVREPMQLDEASERLVLGESLPPGLKLIA
;
A
#
# COMPACT_ATOMS: atom_id res chain seq x y z
N ALA A 1 -11.28 -20.32 15.47
CA ALA A 1 -11.50 -18.99 14.87
C ALA A 1 -11.12 -17.96 15.93
N PHE A 2 -10.15 -17.07 15.65
CA PHE A 2 -9.86 -15.96 16.55
C PHE A 2 -10.99 -14.92 16.38
N ASN A 3 -11.72 -14.66 17.46
CA ASN A 3 -12.81 -13.70 17.47
C ASN A 3 -12.20 -12.29 17.52
N VAL A 4 -12.36 -11.52 16.45
CA VAL A 4 -11.86 -10.13 16.35
C VAL A 4 -12.73 -9.15 17.19
N GLN A 5 -13.83 -9.65 17.77
CA GLN A 5 -14.79 -8.90 18.59
C GLN A 5 -14.80 -9.33 20.06
N GLY A 6 -13.67 -9.80 20.61
CA GLY A 6 -13.58 -10.03 22.05
C GLY A 6 -13.69 -8.71 22.80
N SER A 7 -14.68 -8.60 23.71
CA SER A 7 -14.74 -7.48 24.66
C SER A 7 -13.49 -7.49 25.55
N GLU A 8 -13.07 -6.32 26.03
CA GLU A 8 -11.89 -6.20 26.91
C GLU A 8 -11.99 -7.09 28.16
N GLU A 9 -13.21 -7.44 28.58
CA GLU A 9 -13.50 -8.33 29.70
C GLU A 9 -13.17 -9.82 29.46
N ASP A 10 -13.06 -10.26 28.21
CA ASP A 10 -12.79 -11.67 27.85
C ASP A 10 -11.28 -11.94 27.61
N SER A 11 -10.45 -10.92 27.80
CA SER A 11 -9.01 -10.99 27.59
C SER A 11 -8.28 -11.37 28.89
N GLY A 12 -7.93 -12.65 29.03
CA GLY A 12 -7.00 -13.10 30.08
C GLY A 12 -5.68 -12.32 30.07
N PRO A 13 -4.90 -12.33 31.18
CA PRO A 13 -3.68 -11.53 31.29
C PRO A 13 -2.72 -11.85 30.14
N ARG A 14 -2.33 -10.83 29.36
CA ARG A 14 -1.39 -11.00 28.25
C ARG A 14 -0.08 -11.58 28.79
N PRO A 15 0.40 -12.72 28.24
CA PRO A 15 1.69 -13.28 28.63
C PRO A 15 2.78 -12.22 28.49
N THR A 16 3.59 -12.05 29.53
CA THR A 16 4.67 -11.06 29.59
C THR A 16 5.80 -11.35 28.59
N THR A 17 5.79 -12.53 27.96
CA THR A 17 6.69 -12.94 26.89
C THR A 17 6.22 -12.54 25.49
N LEU A 18 4.99 -12.03 25.34
CA LEU A 18 4.51 -11.52 24.06
C LEU A 18 5.19 -10.18 23.79
N ALA A 19 5.91 -10.09 22.67
CA ALA A 19 6.39 -8.81 22.17
C ALA A 19 5.21 -7.84 22.02
N SER A 20 5.34 -6.62 22.52
CA SER A 20 4.35 -5.58 22.28
C SER A 20 4.34 -5.25 20.79
N GLY A 21 3.29 -5.65 20.06
CA GLY A 21 3.15 -5.27 18.66
C GLY A 21 3.13 -3.75 18.51
N SER A 22 3.96 -3.21 17.62
CA SER A 22 3.99 -1.79 17.32
C SER A 22 2.98 -1.44 16.22
N GLU A 23 2.62 -0.15 16.11
CA GLU A 23 1.79 0.33 14.99
C GLU A 23 2.48 0.10 13.63
N ASP A 24 3.82 0.16 13.59
CA ASP A 24 4.60 -0.19 12.40
C ASP A 24 4.41 -1.66 12.02
N ASP A 25 4.47 -2.57 13.00
CA ASP A 25 4.25 -4.01 12.76
C ASP A 25 2.85 -4.29 12.25
N MET A 26 1.83 -3.60 12.78
CA MET A 26 0.45 -3.73 12.30
C MET A 26 0.30 -3.26 10.87
N LEU A 27 0.91 -2.12 10.49
CA LEU A 27 0.85 -1.61 9.12
C LEU A 27 1.62 -2.51 8.14
N ARG A 28 2.76 -3.08 8.55
CA ARG A 28 3.51 -4.09 7.78
C ARG A 28 2.73 -5.38 7.58
N LEU A 29 2.03 -5.84 8.62
CA LEU A 29 1.14 -6.99 8.52
C LEU A 29 0.04 -6.71 7.50
N VAL A 30 -0.66 -5.57 7.63
CA VAL A 30 -1.72 -5.15 6.70
C VAL A 30 -1.21 -5.12 5.25
N ALA A 31 -0.05 -4.51 5.02
CA ALA A 31 0.58 -4.44 3.70
C ALA A 31 0.89 -5.81 3.08
N SER A 32 1.01 -6.86 3.89
CA SER A 32 1.36 -8.22 3.47
C SER A 32 0.14 -9.09 3.13
N LEU A 33 -1.09 -8.61 3.39
CA LEU A 33 -2.33 -9.37 3.22
C LEU A 33 -2.80 -9.44 1.76
N GLU A 34 -1.97 -9.97 0.86
CA GLU A 34 -2.34 -10.04 -0.57
C GLU A 34 -3.40 -11.11 -0.89
N ARG A 35 -3.56 -12.11 -0.01
CA ARG A 35 -4.41 -13.31 -0.21
C ARG A 35 -5.76 -13.27 0.50
N ILE A 36 -6.20 -12.09 0.93
CA ILE A 36 -7.54 -11.91 1.49
C ILE A 36 -8.51 -11.43 0.39
N PRO A 37 -9.82 -11.74 0.50
CA PRO A 37 -10.83 -11.24 -0.43
C PRO A 37 -10.81 -9.72 -0.62
N ALA A 38 -11.12 -9.26 -1.83
CA ALA A 38 -11.11 -7.85 -2.20
C ALA A 38 -11.96 -6.96 -1.26
N GLY A 39 -13.11 -7.47 -0.77
CA GLY A 39 -13.97 -6.74 0.17
C GLY A 39 -13.24 -6.35 1.47
N TYR A 40 -12.48 -7.28 2.06
CA TYR A 40 -11.69 -6.99 3.26
C TYR A 40 -10.56 -6.00 2.98
N LYS A 41 -9.94 -6.06 1.80
CA LYS A 41 -8.96 -5.05 1.39
C LYS A 41 -9.60 -3.66 1.32
N SER A 42 -10.81 -3.55 0.79
CA SER A 42 -11.57 -2.31 0.73
C SER A 42 -11.84 -1.72 2.12
N GLU A 43 -12.26 -2.55 3.08
CA GLU A 43 -12.49 -2.15 4.47
C GLU A 43 -11.20 -1.67 5.15
N ILE A 44 -10.11 -2.42 4.96
CA ILE A 44 -8.79 -2.07 5.49
C ILE A 44 -8.32 -0.72 4.93
N GLY A 45 -8.48 -0.48 3.63
CA GLY A 45 -8.08 0.79 3.04
C GLY A 45 -8.91 1.95 3.56
N ALA A 46 -10.23 1.79 3.73
CA ALA A 46 -11.07 2.82 4.38
C ALA A 46 -10.54 3.18 5.78
N TRP A 47 -10.24 2.17 6.59
CA TRP A 47 -9.63 2.33 7.91
C TRP A 47 -8.26 3.02 7.86
N LEU A 48 -7.40 2.71 6.88
CA LEU A 48 -6.12 3.37 6.67
C LEU A 48 -6.31 4.88 6.39
N PHE A 49 -7.28 5.25 5.55
CA PHE A 49 -7.58 6.66 5.26
C PHE A 49 -8.18 7.41 6.44
N GLU A 50 -9.03 6.77 7.26
CA GLU A 50 -9.50 7.36 8.52
C GLU A 50 -8.33 7.67 9.46
N ARG A 51 -7.38 6.73 9.60
CA ARG A 51 -6.16 6.95 10.40
C ARG A 51 -5.27 8.06 9.84
N LEU A 52 -5.15 8.16 8.52
CA LEU A 52 -4.39 9.23 7.87
C LEU A 52 -4.94 10.61 8.26
N GLN A 53 -6.26 10.74 8.40
CA GLN A 53 -6.93 11.99 8.80
C GLN A 53 -6.77 12.29 10.29
N GLN A 54 -6.77 11.27 11.14
CA GLN A 54 -6.74 11.40 12.61
C GLN A 54 -5.32 11.57 13.20
N SER A 55 -4.26 11.53 12.39
CA SER A 55 -2.87 11.49 12.86
C SER A 55 -2.44 12.76 13.64
N PRO A 56 -1.85 12.62 14.84
CA PRO A 56 -1.41 13.74 15.69
C PRO A 56 -0.21 14.51 15.09
N SER A 57 -0.06 15.79 15.48
CA SER A 57 0.79 16.77 14.79
C SER A 57 2.30 16.51 14.84
N VAL A 58 2.81 15.79 15.85
CA VAL A 58 4.25 15.65 16.11
C VAL A 58 4.92 14.63 15.17
N ASP A 59 4.23 13.54 14.82
CA ASP A 59 4.76 12.44 13.97
C ASP A 59 3.94 12.22 12.69
N LYS A 60 3.12 13.22 12.32
CA LYS A 60 2.11 13.11 11.26
C LYS A 60 2.68 12.62 9.92
N ASP A 61 3.86 13.11 9.53
CA ASP A 61 4.43 12.81 8.21
C ASP A 61 4.99 11.38 8.14
N ALA A 62 5.60 10.88 9.23
CA ALA A 62 6.15 9.52 9.29
C ALA A 62 5.04 8.47 9.33
N LEU A 63 4.03 8.67 10.18
CA LEU A 63 2.86 7.78 10.23
C LEU A 63 2.09 7.80 8.91
N ALA A 64 1.86 9.00 8.34
CA ALA A 64 1.24 9.12 7.03
C ALA A 64 2.02 8.37 5.95
N GLY A 65 3.36 8.43 5.98
CA GLY A 65 4.22 7.67 5.07
C GLY A 65 3.99 6.16 5.16
N ARG A 66 3.94 5.61 6.38
CA ARG A 66 3.67 4.18 6.61
C ARG A 66 2.27 3.76 6.17
N ILE A 67 1.26 4.58 6.47
CA ILE A 67 -0.12 4.35 6.03
C ILE A 67 -0.20 4.32 4.51
N LEU A 68 0.41 5.30 3.82
CA LEU A 68 0.41 5.38 2.36
C LEU A 68 1.16 4.21 1.73
N TRP A 69 2.29 3.80 2.30
CA TRP A 69 2.99 2.60 1.87
C TRP A 69 2.10 1.35 2.02
N ALA A 70 1.43 1.18 3.15
CA ALA A 70 0.50 0.07 3.36
C ALA A 70 -0.68 0.10 2.37
N THR A 71 -1.24 1.28 2.09
CA THR A 71 -2.30 1.47 1.08
C THR A 71 -1.82 1.07 -0.32
N GLY A 72 -0.61 1.48 -0.71
CA GLY A 72 -0.03 1.10 -2.00
C GLY A 72 0.16 -0.42 -2.14
N ARG A 73 0.54 -1.09 -1.05
CA ARG A 73 0.73 -2.55 -1.02
C ARG A 73 -0.60 -3.31 -1.08
N ILE A 74 -1.54 -3.00 -0.19
CA ILE A 74 -2.83 -3.72 -0.14
C ILE A 74 -3.70 -3.44 -1.39
N GLY A 75 -3.58 -2.25 -1.97
CA GLY A 75 -4.31 -1.83 -3.17
C GLY A 75 -3.60 -2.12 -4.49
N ALA A 76 -2.45 -2.80 -4.48
CA ALA A 76 -1.67 -3.05 -5.70
C ALA A 76 -2.48 -3.80 -6.76
N ARG A 77 -2.47 -3.28 -8.01
CA ARG A 77 -3.23 -3.86 -9.14
C ARG A 77 -2.67 -5.20 -9.62
N GLN A 78 -1.38 -5.42 -9.35
CA GLN A 78 -0.67 -6.65 -9.65
C GLN A 78 0.02 -7.13 -8.36
N PRO A 79 -0.66 -7.96 -7.55
CA PRO A 79 -0.08 -8.55 -6.35
C PRO A 79 1.06 -9.50 -6.71
N PHE A 80 2.02 -9.68 -5.81
CA PHE A 80 3.16 -10.59 -5.99
C PHE A 80 2.77 -12.05 -5.72
N TYR A 81 1.95 -12.27 -4.68
CA TYR A 81 1.60 -13.60 -4.19
C TYR A 81 0.07 -13.82 -4.08
N GLY A 82 -0.72 -12.75 -4.23
CA GLY A 82 -2.18 -12.75 -4.24
C GLY A 82 -2.80 -13.09 -5.60
N SER A 83 -4.09 -13.43 -5.59
CA SER A 83 -4.86 -13.62 -6.82
C SER A 83 -5.19 -12.26 -7.45
N ALA A 84 -5.23 -12.21 -8.79
CA ALA A 84 -5.74 -11.06 -9.52
C ALA A 84 -7.23 -10.78 -9.20
N HIS A 85 -8.00 -11.81 -8.84
CA HIS A 85 -9.42 -11.66 -8.45
C HIS A 85 -9.61 -11.01 -7.09
N ASP A 86 -8.59 -11.03 -6.24
CA ASP A 86 -8.63 -10.44 -4.90
C ASP A 86 -8.16 -8.98 -4.89
N VAL A 87 -7.90 -8.38 -6.06
CA VAL A 87 -7.56 -6.95 -6.17
C VAL A 87 -8.80 -6.12 -5.86
N VAL A 88 -8.61 -5.03 -5.12
CA VAL A 88 -9.67 -4.06 -4.79
C VAL A 88 -10.36 -3.57 -6.08
N PRO A 89 -11.69 -3.46 -6.14
CA PRO A 89 -12.39 -2.99 -7.33
C PRO A 89 -11.85 -1.65 -7.86
N PRO A 90 -11.86 -1.40 -9.18
CA PRO A 90 -11.37 -0.15 -9.77
C PRO A 90 -12.01 1.10 -9.19
N GLU A 91 -13.30 1.04 -8.83
CA GLU A 91 -14.06 2.16 -8.27
C GLU A 91 -13.50 2.57 -6.91
N VAL A 92 -13.30 1.61 -6.00
CA VAL A 92 -12.69 1.83 -4.69
C VAL A 92 -11.23 2.28 -4.85
N GLY A 93 -10.50 1.69 -5.80
CA GLY A 93 -9.14 2.11 -6.13
C GLY A 93 -9.05 3.57 -6.59
N ALA A 94 -10.01 4.01 -7.40
CA ALA A 94 -10.09 5.39 -7.89
C ALA A 94 -10.41 6.39 -6.77
N GLU A 95 -11.28 6.02 -5.82
CA GLU A 95 -11.55 6.83 -4.63
C GLU A 95 -10.28 7.05 -3.80
N TRP A 96 -9.55 5.97 -3.52
CA TRP A 96 -8.29 6.03 -2.77
C TRP A 96 -7.25 6.88 -3.50
N LEU A 97 -7.13 6.67 -4.81
CA LEU A 97 -6.19 7.42 -5.63
C LEU A 97 -6.52 8.91 -5.66
N THR A 98 -7.81 9.27 -5.72
CA THR A 98 -8.26 10.67 -5.63
C THR A 98 -7.84 11.31 -4.31
N ALA A 99 -7.99 10.59 -3.18
CA ALA A 99 -7.53 11.07 -1.88
C ALA A 99 -5.99 11.27 -1.86
N ILE A 100 -5.23 10.35 -2.44
CA ILE A 100 -3.76 10.43 -2.52
C ILE A 100 -3.31 11.59 -3.43
N LEU A 101 -4.01 11.83 -4.54
CA LEU A 101 -3.73 12.93 -5.46
C LEU A 101 -3.92 14.31 -4.81
N ALA A 102 -4.77 14.42 -3.79
CA ALA A 102 -4.96 15.66 -3.01
C ALA A 102 -3.83 15.94 -2.01
N LEU A 103 -2.92 15.00 -1.75
CA LEU A 103 -1.84 15.16 -0.78
C LEU A 103 -0.69 16.02 -1.30
N ASN A 104 0.11 16.56 -0.37
CA ASN A 104 1.36 17.24 -0.68
C ASN A 104 2.51 16.22 -0.81
N TRP A 105 2.77 15.77 -2.03
CA TRP A 105 3.79 14.74 -2.34
C TRP A 105 5.22 15.19 -2.02
N LYS A 106 5.49 16.51 -1.91
CA LYS A 106 6.81 17.00 -1.49
C LYS A 106 7.13 16.69 -0.03
N ARG A 107 6.09 16.53 0.80
CA ARG A 107 6.23 16.19 2.22
C ARG A 107 6.10 14.69 2.48
N ASN A 108 5.57 13.95 1.53
CA ASN A 108 5.28 12.53 1.70
C ASN A 108 5.56 11.75 0.41
N GLU A 109 6.80 11.29 0.28
CA GLU A 109 7.26 10.52 -0.88
C GLU A 109 6.47 9.20 -1.04
N ALA A 110 5.95 8.63 0.05
CA ALA A 110 5.13 7.43 0.01
C ALA A 110 3.79 7.64 -0.73
N ALA A 111 3.32 8.89 -0.88
CA ALA A 111 2.16 9.19 -1.71
C ALA A 111 2.41 8.85 -3.20
N ALA A 112 3.61 9.14 -3.70
CA ALA A 112 4.00 8.81 -5.07
C ALA A 112 4.06 7.30 -5.28
N PHE A 113 4.62 6.57 -4.31
CA PHE A 113 4.61 5.12 -4.29
C PHE A 113 3.17 4.57 -4.32
N ALA A 114 2.32 5.01 -3.40
CA ALA A 114 0.94 4.52 -3.29
C ALA A 114 0.16 4.75 -4.60
N ALA A 115 0.30 5.94 -5.18
CA ALA A 115 -0.33 6.28 -6.44
C ALA A 115 0.16 5.41 -7.60
N ALA A 116 1.47 5.17 -7.71
CA ALA A 116 2.03 4.34 -8.78
C ALA A 116 1.51 2.89 -8.73
N TYR A 117 1.44 2.29 -7.53
CA TYR A 117 0.98 0.90 -7.37
C TYR A 117 -0.53 0.74 -7.52
N LEU A 118 -1.31 1.73 -7.08
CA LEU A 118 -2.76 1.77 -7.31
C LEU A 118 -3.12 1.99 -8.78
N ALA A 119 -2.33 2.77 -9.51
CA ALA A 119 -2.57 3.14 -10.90
C ALA A 119 -1.82 2.27 -11.92
N ARG A 120 -1.05 1.27 -11.47
CA ARG A 120 -0.29 0.37 -12.33
C ARG A 120 -1.19 -0.24 -13.40
N MET A 121 -0.76 -0.14 -14.66
CA MET A 121 -1.45 -0.79 -15.77
C MET A 121 -1.13 -2.28 -15.79
N THR A 122 -2.17 -3.09 -15.88
CA THR A 122 -2.08 -4.55 -15.94
C THR A 122 -2.43 -5.09 -17.33
N GLY A 123 -3.12 -4.31 -18.15
CA GLY A 123 -3.67 -4.75 -19.44
C GLY A 123 -5.02 -5.45 -19.31
N ASP A 124 -5.54 -5.58 -18.08
CA ASP A 124 -6.85 -6.16 -17.78
C ASP A 124 -7.83 -5.07 -17.37
N ARG A 125 -8.85 -4.86 -18.22
CA ARG A 125 -9.87 -3.82 -18.03
C ARG A 125 -10.69 -3.98 -16.74
N ALA A 126 -10.78 -5.19 -16.20
CA ALA A 126 -11.50 -5.42 -14.95
C ALA A 126 -10.74 -4.90 -13.71
N ARG A 127 -9.44 -4.62 -13.84
CA ARG A 127 -8.57 -4.18 -12.73
C ARG A 127 -7.98 -2.80 -12.94
N ASP A 128 -7.73 -2.44 -14.19
CA ASP A 128 -7.10 -1.17 -14.55
C ASP A 128 -8.01 0.03 -14.24
N LEU A 129 -7.40 1.07 -13.68
CA LEU A 129 -8.10 2.34 -13.44
C LEU A 129 -8.34 3.11 -14.75
N PRO A 130 -9.34 4.01 -14.79
CA PRO A 130 -9.62 4.85 -15.95
C PRO A 130 -8.38 5.57 -16.46
N LEU A 131 -8.24 5.67 -17.78
CA LEU A 131 -7.06 6.24 -18.43
C LEU A 131 -6.80 7.67 -17.94
N GLU A 132 -7.85 8.48 -17.82
CA GLU A 132 -7.79 9.88 -17.40
C GLU A 132 -7.18 10.02 -16.00
N LEU A 133 -7.46 9.06 -15.11
CA LEU A 133 -6.91 9.04 -13.76
C LEU A 133 -5.45 8.58 -13.76
N ARG A 134 -5.09 7.60 -14.59
CA ARG A 134 -3.69 7.16 -14.77
C ARG A 134 -2.82 8.27 -15.37
N GLU A 135 -3.35 9.05 -16.31
CA GLU A 135 -2.65 10.20 -16.90
C GLU A 135 -2.37 11.30 -15.87
N GLN A 136 -3.31 11.57 -14.97
CA GLN A 136 -3.10 12.48 -13.84
C GLN A 136 -1.98 11.98 -12.91
N VAL A 137 -1.95 10.68 -12.62
CA VAL A 137 -0.87 10.09 -11.81
C VAL A 137 0.48 10.23 -12.50
N ILE A 138 0.57 9.95 -13.81
CA ILE A 138 1.80 10.12 -14.59
C ILE A 138 2.32 11.56 -14.49
N GLN A 139 1.44 12.55 -14.65
CA GLN A 139 1.81 13.97 -14.52
C GLN A 139 2.31 14.30 -13.11
N ARG A 140 1.62 13.80 -12.08
CA ARG A 140 1.99 14.05 -10.67
C ARG A 140 3.30 13.36 -10.29
N LEU A 141 3.54 12.14 -10.74
CA LEU A 141 4.80 11.42 -10.58
C LEU A 141 5.97 12.17 -11.22
N ALA A 142 5.79 12.64 -12.46
CA ALA A 142 6.81 13.42 -13.15
C ALA A 142 7.11 14.74 -12.43
N ALA A 143 6.08 15.47 -12.00
CA ALA A 143 6.24 16.72 -11.26
C ALA A 143 6.88 16.54 -9.87
N ALA A 144 6.72 15.37 -9.26
CA ALA A 144 7.35 15.02 -7.99
C ALA A 144 8.79 14.49 -8.15
N GLY A 145 9.28 14.27 -9.38
CA GLY A 145 10.59 13.66 -9.61
C GLY A 145 10.66 12.18 -9.22
N ALA A 146 9.54 11.46 -9.30
CA ALA A 146 9.47 10.05 -8.96
C ALA A 146 10.33 9.19 -9.91
N PRO A 147 10.77 7.98 -9.48
CA PRO A 147 11.49 7.05 -10.34
C PRO A 147 10.81 6.81 -11.69
N ALA A 148 11.59 6.82 -12.78
CA ALA A 148 11.06 6.65 -14.13
C ALA A 148 10.27 5.33 -14.32
N ILE A 149 10.69 4.28 -13.60
CA ILE A 149 10.00 2.99 -13.60
C ILE A 149 8.56 3.08 -13.07
N TRP A 150 8.28 3.96 -12.10
CA TRP A 150 6.91 4.18 -11.60
C TRP A 150 6.02 4.88 -12.63
N ILE A 151 6.60 5.76 -13.44
CA ILE A 151 5.86 6.39 -14.54
C ILE A 151 5.58 5.36 -15.64
N ALA A 152 6.57 4.53 -15.98
CA ALA A 152 6.44 3.50 -17.00
C ALA A 152 5.36 2.47 -16.63
N MET A 153 5.36 1.93 -15.41
CA MET A 153 4.39 0.92 -14.97
C MET A 153 2.94 1.43 -14.90
N VAL A 154 2.71 2.74 -14.76
CA VAL A 154 1.36 3.34 -14.82
C VAL A 154 0.93 3.54 -16.27
N ARG A 155 1.88 3.81 -17.16
CA ARG A 155 1.66 4.08 -18.58
C ARG A 155 1.35 2.83 -19.37
N GLU A 156 2.11 1.77 -19.16
CA GLU A 156 2.06 0.54 -19.95
C GLU A 156 2.26 -0.72 -19.07
N PRO A 157 1.78 -1.89 -19.50
CA PRO A 157 2.01 -3.14 -18.76
C PRO A 157 3.50 -3.45 -18.72
N MET A 158 4.03 -3.68 -17.53
CA MET A 158 5.44 -3.94 -17.29
C MET A 158 5.60 -5.02 -16.23
N GLN A 159 6.62 -5.87 -16.36
CA GLN A 159 7.06 -6.77 -15.29
C GLN A 159 8.13 -6.07 -14.46
N LEU A 160 8.00 -6.15 -13.13
CA LEU A 160 9.04 -5.67 -12.22
C LEU A 160 10.08 -6.77 -12.03
N ASP A 161 11.33 -6.38 -11.82
CA ASP A 161 12.39 -7.32 -11.44
C ASP A 161 12.32 -7.63 -9.94
N GLU A 162 12.87 -8.79 -9.52
CA GLU A 162 12.86 -9.20 -8.11
C GLU A 162 13.46 -8.14 -7.16
N ALA A 163 14.44 -7.37 -7.64
CA ALA A 163 15.07 -6.32 -6.86
C ALA A 163 14.08 -5.19 -6.51
N SER A 164 13.26 -4.77 -7.48
CA SER A 164 12.18 -3.81 -7.25
C SER A 164 11.13 -4.40 -6.31
N GLU A 165 10.79 -5.68 -6.43
CA GLU A 165 9.81 -6.33 -5.55
C GLU A 165 10.27 -6.36 -4.08
N ARG A 166 11.54 -6.70 -3.82
CA ARG A 166 12.10 -6.74 -2.46
C ARG A 166 12.12 -5.38 -1.78
N LEU A 167 12.48 -4.33 -2.52
CA LEU A 167 12.44 -2.96 -2.01
C LEU A 167 11.02 -2.57 -1.57
N VAL A 168 10.02 -3.02 -2.31
CA VAL A 168 8.60 -2.73 -2.06
C VAL A 168 8.07 -3.49 -0.86
N LEU A 169 8.52 -4.74 -0.66
CA LEU A 169 8.16 -5.57 0.49
C LEU A 169 8.73 -5.05 1.82
N GLY A 170 9.69 -4.11 1.78
CA GLY A 170 10.33 -3.60 2.99
C GLY A 170 11.24 -4.65 3.66
N GLU A 171 11.57 -5.72 2.93
CA GLU A 171 12.56 -6.72 3.31
C GLU A 171 13.94 -6.20 2.87
N SER A 172 14.57 -5.37 3.71
CA SER A 172 16.01 -5.14 3.53
C SER A 172 16.74 -6.47 3.74
N LEU A 173 17.71 -6.76 2.86
CA LEU A 173 18.60 -7.90 3.09
C LEU A 173 19.27 -7.74 4.47
N PRO A 174 19.26 -8.78 5.32
CA PRO A 174 20.02 -8.76 6.56
C PRO A 174 21.48 -8.38 6.30
N PRO A 175 22.15 -7.69 7.25
CA PRO A 175 23.56 -7.34 7.11
C PRO A 175 24.39 -8.58 6.73
N GLY A 176 25.13 -8.52 5.62
CA GLY A 176 26.02 -9.59 5.16
C GLY A 176 25.51 -10.43 3.98
N LEU A 177 24.27 -10.26 3.53
CA LEU A 177 23.74 -10.94 2.33
C LEU A 177 23.82 -10.01 1.10
N LYS A 178 24.24 -10.58 -0.05
CA LYS A 178 24.27 -9.92 -1.35
C LYS A 178 23.50 -10.76 -2.36
N LEU A 179 22.72 -10.10 -3.22
CA LEU A 179 22.15 -10.72 -4.41
C LEU A 179 23.30 -11.09 -5.37
N ILE A 180 23.36 -12.36 -5.76
CA ILE A 180 24.28 -12.84 -6.80
C ILE A 180 23.46 -12.83 -8.09
N ALA A 181 23.96 -12.10 -9.09
CA ALA A 181 23.38 -12.04 -10.44
C ALA A 181 23.72 -13.29 -11.26
#